data_AF-A0A8J7HTH4-F1
#
_entry.id   AF-A0A8J7HTH4-F1
#
_cell.length_a   1.000
_cell.length_b   1.000
_cell.length_c   1.000
_cell.angle_alpha   90.00
_cell.angle_beta   90.00
_cell.angle_gamma   90.00
#
_symmetry.space_group_name_H-M   'P 1'
#
loop_
_entity.id
_entity.type
_entity.pdbx_description
1 polymer ?
#
loop_
_entity_poly.entity_id
_entity_poly.type
_entity_poly.pdbx_seq_one_letter_code
_entity_poly.pdbx_strand_id
1 'polypeptide(L)' 'MPETQTIEAIYENGVLRPLQTLIGVAEHSKVKIIIECQQTQPHPLLQFAGILSDEEAAQLQSVIDQEFEQIDSNGW' A
#
# COMPACT_ATOMS: atom_id res chain seq x y z
N MET A 1 28.94 7.78 19.42
CA MET A 1 27.97 7.66 18.32
C MET A 1 26.71 7.06 18.92
N PRO A 2 25.49 7.61 18.71
CA PRO A 2 24.28 6.93 19.15
C PRO A 2 24.17 5.61 18.39
N GLU A 3 24.20 4.50 19.12
CA GLU A 3 23.98 3.17 18.55
C GLU A 3 22.52 3.07 18.12
N THR A 4 22.28 2.87 16.82
CA THR A 4 20.94 2.65 16.29
C THR A 4 20.73 1.15 16.17
N GLN A 5 19.71 0.62 16.83
CA GLN A 5 19.30 -0.78 16.71
C GLN A 5 17.88 -0.86 16.14
N THR A 6 17.65 -1.81 15.24
CA THR A 6 16.31 -2.14 14.73
C THR A 6 15.79 -3.33 15.52
N ILE A 7 14.58 -3.20 16.08
CA ILE A 7 13.95 -4.26 16.87
C ILE A 7 12.55 -4.56 16.34
N GLU A 8 12.15 -5.82 16.43
CA GLU A 8 10.77 -6.22 16.16
C GLU A 8 9.92 -6.02 17.43
N ALA A 9 8.72 -5.48 17.25
CA ALA A 9 7.78 -5.25 18.33
C ALA A 9 6.34 -5.45 17.84
N ILE A 10 5.49 -5.92 18.74
CA ILE A 10 4.05 -5.94 18.53
C ILE A 10 3.46 -4.65 19.10
N TYR A 11 2.65 -3.96 18.31
CA TYR A 11 1.85 -2.83 18.78
C TYR A 11 0.47 -3.32 19.20
N GLU A 12 0.19 -3.31 20.50
CA GLU A 12 -1.08 -3.78 21.07
C GLU A 12 -1.54 -2.84 22.19
N ASN A 13 -2.83 -2.45 22.18
CA ASN A 13 -3.43 -1.59 23.21
C ASN A 13 -2.67 -0.27 23.46
N GLY A 14 -2.08 0.31 22.41
CA GLY A 14 -1.31 1.56 22.51
C GLY A 14 0.12 1.38 23.03
N VAL A 15 0.57 0.15 23.28
CA VAL A 15 1.90 -0.15 23.82
C VAL A 15 2.72 -0.92 22.78
N LEU A 16 3.96 -0.46 22.55
CA LEU A 16 4.96 -1.21 21.78
C LEU A 16 5.63 -2.24 22.68
N ARG A 17 5.46 -3.53 22.36
CA ARG A 17 6.03 -4.66 23.09
C ARG A 17 7.16 -5.28 22.27
N PRO A 18 8.44 -5.05 22.62
CA PRO A 18 9.55 -5.67 21.95
C PRO A 18 9.44 -7.20 22.01
N LEU A 19 9.73 -7.87 20.90
CA LEU A 19 9.83 -9.33 20.86
C LEU A 19 11.18 -9.84 21.37
N GLN A 20 12.13 -8.94 21.58
CA GLN A 20 13.50 -9.21 22.00
C GLN A 20 13.98 -8.19 23.03
N THR A 21 14.91 -8.62 23.88
CA THR A 21 15.55 -7.73 24.87
C THR A 21 16.35 -6.65 24.15
N LEU A 22 16.16 -5.40 24.58
CA LEU A 22 16.95 -4.28 24.08
C LEU A 22 18.38 -4.38 24.61
N ILE A 23 19.35 -4.53 23.72
CA ILE A 23 20.77 -4.56 24.11
C ILE A 23 21.19 -3.14 24.46
N GLY A 24 21.88 -2.98 25.59
CA GLY A 24 22.43 -1.69 26.02
C GLY A 24 21.41 -0.66 26.53
N VAL A 25 20.14 -1.03 26.70
CA VAL A 25 19.10 -0.15 27.25
C VAL A 25 18.71 -0.62 28.64
N ALA A 26 19.00 0.19 29.67
CA ALA A 26 18.58 -0.11 31.02
C ALA A 26 17.07 0.14 31.21
N GLU A 27 16.44 -0.62 32.10
CA GLU A 27 15.05 -0.35 32.51
C GLU A 27 14.87 1.11 32.96
N HIS A 28 13.69 1.66 32.69
CA HIS A 28 13.32 3.06 32.97
C HIS A 28 14.16 4.14 32.27
N SER A 29 14.99 3.77 31.30
CA SER A 29 15.72 4.74 30.47
C SER A 29 14.77 5.45 29.50
N LYS A 30 14.96 6.76 29.32
CA LYS A 30 14.28 7.50 28.25
C LYS A 30 14.92 7.14 26.91
N VAL A 31 14.11 6.67 25.97
CA VAL A 31 14.55 6.29 24.62
C VAL A 31 13.80 7.10 23.57
N LYS A 32 14.42 7.29 22.40
CA LYS A 32 13.76 7.83 21.21
C LYS A 32 13.44 6.65 20.28
N ILE A 33 12.19 6.51 19.88
CA ILE A 33 11.73 5.43 19.02
C ILE A 33 11.42 6.00 17.63
N ILE A 34 11.83 5.29 16.59
CA ILE A 34 11.43 5.56 15.20
C ILE A 34 10.48 4.42 14.81
N ILE A 35 9.30 4.78 14.30
CA ILE A 35 8.28 3.81 13.88
C ILE A 35 8.16 3.91 12.36
N GLU A 36 8.45 2.82 11.67
CA GLU A 36 8.25 2.68 10.24
C GLU A 36 7.07 1.74 9.99
N CYS A 37 5.93 2.31 9.61
CA CYS A 37 4.79 1.52 9.18
C CYS A 37 4.94 1.20 7.69
N GLN A 38 5.25 -0.04 7.35
CA GLN A 38 5.01 -0.52 6.00
C GLN A 38 3.49 -0.55 5.80
N GLN A 39 2.94 0.50 5.20
CA GLN A 39 1.57 0.46 4.73
C GLN A 39 1.47 -0.70 3.73
N THR A 40 0.84 -1.79 4.15
CA THR A 40 0.25 -2.77 3.24
C THR A 40 -0.99 -2.17 2.61
N GLN A 41 -0.90 -0.95 2.08
CA GLN A 41 -1.89 -0.52 1.11
C GLN A 41 -1.66 -1.43 -0.09
N PRO A 42 -2.69 -2.17 -0.55
CA PRO A 42 -2.56 -2.90 -1.80
C PRO A 42 -2.10 -1.89 -2.85
N HIS A 43 -1.06 -2.27 -3.60
CA HIS A 43 -0.53 -1.44 -4.67
C HIS A 43 -1.71 -0.94 -5.52
N PRO A 44 -1.78 0.35 -5.91
CA PRO A 44 -2.93 0.88 -6.65
C PRO A 44 -3.27 0.11 -7.94
N LEU A 45 -2.28 -0.64 -8.47
CA LEU A 45 -2.42 -1.50 -9.64
C LEU A 45 -2.81 -2.95 -9.35
N LEU A 46 -2.88 -3.38 -8.09
CA LEU A 46 -3.34 -4.73 -7.74
C LEU A 46 -4.78 -4.98 -8.22
N GLN A 47 -5.62 -3.94 -8.27
CA GLN A 47 -6.97 -4.03 -8.84
C GLN A 47 -7.00 -4.27 -10.35
N PHE A 48 -5.89 -4.01 -11.05
CA PHE A 48 -5.74 -4.26 -12.49
C PHE A 48 -4.91 -5.52 -12.78
N ALA A 49 -4.42 -6.20 -11.73
CA ALA A 49 -3.65 -7.43 -11.87
C ALA A 49 -4.62 -8.62 -11.95
N GLY A 50 -4.99 -9.03 -13.16
CA GLY A 50 -5.91 -10.15 -13.38
C GLY A 50 -6.26 -10.34 -14.86
N ILE A 51 -7.09 -11.36 -15.12
CA ILE A 51 -7.73 -11.56 -16.42
C ILE A 51 -9.04 -10.77 -16.39
N LEU A 52 -9.24 -9.92 -17.39
CA LEU A 52 -10.49 -9.19 -17.60
C LEU A 52 -11.63 -10.18 -17.77
N SER A 53 -12.70 -10.07 -16.98
CA SER A 53 -13.89 -10.90 -17.18
C SER A 53 -14.61 -10.52 -18.48
N ASP A 54 -15.36 -11.44 -19.05
CA ASP A 54 -16.14 -11.18 -20.28
C ASP A 54 -17.12 -10.01 -20.11
N GLU A 55 -17.65 -9.82 -18.89
CA GLU A 55 -18.54 -8.71 -18.55
C GLU A 55 -17.81 -7.36 -18.60
N GLU A 56 -16.65 -7.27 -17.94
CA GLU A 56 -15.83 -6.04 -17.95
C GLU A 56 -15.32 -5.73 -19.36
N ALA A 57 -14.99 -6.76 -20.15
CA ALA A 57 -14.61 -6.61 -21.56
C ALA A 57 -15.75 -6.04 -22.40
N ALA A 58 -16.98 -6.55 -22.23
CA ALA A 58 -18.15 -6.04 -22.93
C ALA A 58 -18.49 -4.60 -22.55
N GLN A 59 -18.34 -4.23 -21.27
CA GLN A 59 -18.53 -2.85 -20.82
C GLN A 59 -17.51 -1.90 -21.44
N LEU A 60 -16.23 -2.29 -21.48
CA LEU A 60 -15.18 -1.50 -22.12
C LEU A 60 -15.40 -1.34 -23.62
N GLN A 61 -15.82 -2.41 -24.31
CA GLN A 61 -16.19 -2.34 -25.73
C GLN A 61 -17.31 -1.32 -25.96
N SER A 62 -18.36 -1.36 -25.14
CA SER A 62 -19.48 -0.41 -25.26
C SER A 62 -19.05 1.05 -25.04
N VAL A 63 -18.08 1.32 -24.16
CA VAL A 63 -17.56 2.68 -23.95
C VAL A 63 -16.76 3.14 -25.16
N ILE A 64 -15.91 2.26 -25.71
CA ILE A 64 -15.13 2.56 -26.92
C ILE A 64 -16.06 2.89 -28.09
N ASP A 65 -17.11 2.08 -28.29
CA ASP A 65 -18.05 2.31 -29.38
C ASP A 65 -18.76 3.68 -29.21
N GLN A 66 -19.18 4.03 -27.98
CA GLN A 66 -19.81 5.32 -27.70
C GLN A 66 -18.90 6.52 -27.94
N GLU A 67 -17.61 6.42 -27.60
CA GLU A 67 -16.66 7.53 -27.71
C GLU A 67 -16.02 7.65 -29.10
N PHE A 68 -15.83 6.53 -29.81
CA PHE A 68 -15.03 6.47 -31.04
C PHE A 68 -15.83 6.13 -32.32
N GLU A 69 -17.09 5.67 -32.25
CA GLU A 69 -17.91 5.50 -33.47
C GLU A 69 -18.53 6.81 -33.99
N GLN A 70 -18.36 7.94 -33.31
CA GLN A 70 -18.75 9.25 -33.85
C GLN A 70 -17.68 9.80 -34.78
N ILE A 71 -17.49 9.14 -35.93
CA ILE A 71 -16.78 9.76 -37.06
C ILE A 71 -17.72 10.83 -37.63
N ASP A 72 -17.49 12.10 -37.28
CA ASP A 72 -18.19 13.24 -37.86
C ASP A 72 -18.06 13.19 -39.39
N SER A 73 -19.17 12.88 -40.04
CA SER A 73 -19.23 12.70 -41.49
C SER A 73 -19.15 14.04 -42.25
N ASN A 74 -19.20 15.18 -41.53
CA ASN A 74 -19.13 16.53 -42.08
C ASN A 74 -17.72 17.15 -42.02
N GLY A 75 -16.70 16.36 -41.65
CA GLY A 75 -15.32 16.83 -41.48
C GLY A 75 -14.44 16.88 -42.73
N TRP A 76 -15.01 16.91 -43.95
CA TRP A 76 -14.26 17.06 -45.22
C TRP A 76 -14.71 18.29 -46.00
#